data_AF-A0A0M7C6R0-F1
#
_entry.id   AF-A0A0M7C6R0-F1
#
_cell.length_a   1.000
_cell.length_b   1.000
_cell.length_c   1.000
_cell.angle_alpha   90.00
_cell.angle_beta   90.00
_cell.angle_gamma   90.00
#
_symmetry.space_group_name_H-M   'P 1'
#
loop_
_entity.id
_entity.type
_entity.pdbx_description
1 polymer ?
#
loop_
_entity_poly.entity_id
_entity_poly.type
_entity_poly.pdbx_seq_one_letter_code
_entity_poly.pdbx_strand_id
1 'polypeptide(L)'
;MLSEFVRYALPLAGTLMIACALTSLVSGAYLLLFNLRRSNQVLRHPYLDQYPWEKLSFSLKAGVLLDYFLRLNFPKRQSSLFGNANRLLKHVQPDDVPMGVKWPLMGLWGGCFLGMISMLAVWILIALHSNPT
;
A
#
# COMPACT_ATOMS: atom_id res chain seq x y z
N MET A 1 30.84 -8.11 -15.34
CA MET A 1 29.56 -7.45 -15.66
C MET A 1 28.43 -7.94 -14.76
N LEU A 2 27.88 -9.15 -14.95
CA LEU A 2 26.74 -9.64 -14.14
C LEU A 2 27.09 -9.82 -12.64
N SER A 3 28.28 -10.35 -12.34
CA SER A 3 28.75 -10.53 -10.96
C SER A 3 28.92 -9.21 -10.20
N GLU A 4 29.50 -8.19 -10.84
CA GLU A 4 29.61 -6.85 -10.27
C GLU A 4 28.25 -6.19 -10.10
N PHE A 5 27.36 -6.33 -11.09
CA PHE A 5 25.99 -5.84 -11.00
C PHE A 5 25.26 -6.44 -9.78
N VAL A 6 25.30 -7.76 -9.60
CA VAL A 6 24.67 -8.45 -8.46
C VAL A 6 25.26 -7.98 -7.14
N ARG A 7 26.58 -7.76 -7.07
CA ARG A 7 27.28 -7.30 -5.86
C ARG A 7 26.80 -5.93 -5.37
N TYR A 8 26.42 -5.02 -6.28
CA TYR A 8 25.86 -3.71 -5.92
C TYR A 8 24.33 -3.70 -5.82
N ALA A 9 23.64 -4.44 -6.69
CA ALA A 9 22.18 -4.47 -6.73
C ALA A 9 21.59 -5.17 -5.51
N LEU A 10 22.25 -6.21 -4.97
CA LEU A 10 21.76 -6.97 -3.82
C LEU A 10 21.64 -6.13 -2.53
N PRO A 11 22.69 -5.39 -2.07
CA PRO A 11 22.57 -4.53 -0.90
C PRO A 11 21.60 -3.35 -1.16
N LEU A 12 21.54 -2.83 -2.39
CA LEU A 12 20.56 -1.80 -2.74
C LEU A 12 19.13 -2.31 -2.60
N ALA A 13 18.81 -3.48 -3.17
CA ALA A 13 17.49 -4.08 -3.06
C ALA A 13 17.15 -4.46 -1.60
N GLY A 14 18.14 -4.89 -0.82
CA GLY A 14 17.99 -5.16 0.61
C GLY A 14 17.67 -3.89 1.42
N THR A 15 18.41 -2.81 1.23
CA THR A 15 18.15 -1.52 1.90
C THR A 15 16.82 -0.92 1.48
N LEU A 16 16.46 -1.02 0.20
CA LEU A 16 15.15 -0.58 -0.31
C LEU A 16 14.02 -1.37 0.33
N MET A 17 14.16 -2.69 0.47
CA MET A 17 13.18 -3.54 1.12
C MET A 17 12.96 -3.12 2.59
N ILE A 18 14.04 -2.87 3.34
CA ILE A 18 13.97 -2.40 4.73
C ILE A 18 13.32 -1.02 4.80
N ALA A 19 13.71 -0.09 3.93
CA ALA A 19 13.15 1.25 3.88
C ALA A 19 11.63 1.22 3.57
N CYS A 20 11.21 0.34 2.66
CA CYS A 20 9.80 0.14 2.33
C CYS A 20 9.03 -0.44 3.51
N ALA A 21 9.57 -1.45 4.19
CA ALA A 21 8.97 -2.04 5.38
C ALA A 21 8.81 -1.01 6.52
N LEU A 22 9.85 -0.24 6.80
CA LEU A 22 9.80 0.81 7.83
C LEU A 22 8.79 1.91 7.47
N THR A 23 8.77 2.35 6.21
CA THR A 23 7.81 3.35 5.74
C THR A 23 6.38 2.84 5.88
N SER A 24 6.09 1.61 5.47
CA SER A 24 4.77 0.99 5.65
C SER A 24 4.37 0.87 7.10
N LEU A 25 5.30 0.47 7.98
CA LEU A 25 5.04 0.35 9.42
C LEU A 25 4.76 1.70 10.06
N VAL A 26 5.58 2.72 9.78
CA VAL A 26 5.40 4.07 10.33
C VAL A 26 4.11 4.70 9.81
N SER A 27 3.84 4.62 8.51
CA SER A 27 2.60 5.14 7.93
C SER A 27 1.37 4.38 8.42
N GLY A 28 1.47 3.06 8.58
CA GLY A 28 0.42 2.23 9.16
C GLY A 28 0.13 2.58 10.61
N ALA A 29 1.17 2.67 11.44
CA ALA A 29 1.05 3.06 12.85
C ALA A 29 0.45 4.47 12.98
N TYR A 30 0.92 5.43 12.18
CA TYR A 30 0.36 6.78 12.16
C TYR A 30 -1.11 6.80 11.74
N LEU A 31 -1.48 6.00 10.73
CA LEU A 31 -2.86 5.86 10.29
C LEU A 31 -3.73 5.29 11.41
N LEU A 32 -3.31 4.19 12.04
CA LEU A 32 -4.04 3.51 13.10
C LEU A 32 -4.20 4.36 14.36
N LEU A 33 -3.18 5.14 14.75
CA LEU A 33 -3.20 5.89 15.99
C LEU A 33 -3.88 7.26 15.86
N PHE A 34 -3.68 7.97 14.76
CA PHE A 34 -4.07 9.38 14.65
C PHE A 34 -5.07 9.68 13.53
N ASN A 35 -5.00 8.96 12.41
CA ASN A 35 -5.70 9.37 11.20
C ASN A 35 -6.92 8.51 10.84
N LEU A 36 -7.13 7.38 11.52
CA LEU A 36 -8.24 6.46 11.24
C LEU A 36 -9.61 7.16 11.23
N ARG A 37 -9.90 7.96 12.27
CA ARG A 37 -11.18 8.67 12.38
C ARG A 37 -11.37 9.66 11.24
N ARG A 38 -10.32 10.42 10.90
CA ARG A 38 -10.36 11.43 9.84
C ARG A 38 -10.48 10.78 8.46
N SER A 39 -9.71 9.73 8.19
CA SER A 39 -9.80 8.95 6.94
C SER A 39 -11.21 8.39 6.74
N ASN A 40 -11.80 7.80 7.79
CA ASN A 40 -13.14 7.23 7.74
C ASN A 40 -14.22 8.31 7.55
N GLN A 41 -14.07 9.49 8.15
CA GLN A 41 -15.01 10.62 8.00
C GLN A 41 -14.96 11.25 6.60
N VAL A 42 -13.78 11.31 5.98
CA VAL A 42 -13.56 11.92 4.66
C VAL A 42 -13.97 10.95 3.54
N LEU A 43 -13.56 9.69 3.64
CA LEU A 43 -13.75 8.71 2.56
C LEU A 43 -15.06 7.93 2.67
N ARG A 44 -15.63 7.83 3.88
CA ARG A 44 -16.93 7.21 4.20
C ARG A 44 -17.21 5.94 3.38
N HIS A 45 -16.60 4.84 3.79
CA HIS A 45 -16.83 3.57 3.10
C HIS A 45 -18.25 3.08 3.37
N PRO A 46 -19.00 2.54 2.37
CA PRO A 46 -20.35 2.02 2.57
C PRO A 46 -20.47 0.94 3.67
N TYR A 47 -19.39 0.20 3.92
CA TYR A 47 -19.34 -0.78 5.02
C TYR A 47 -19.41 -0.14 6.40
N LEU A 48 -19.01 1.12 6.54
CA LEU A 48 -19.08 1.87 7.79
C LEU A 48 -20.49 2.38 8.10
N ASP A 49 -21.37 2.41 7.10
CA ASP A 49 -22.79 2.70 7.29
C ASP A 49 -23.55 1.49 7.88
N GLN A 50 -23.05 0.27 7.62
CA GLN A 50 -23.65 -0.97 8.12
C GLN A 50 -23.02 -1.45 9.43
N TYR A 51 -21.70 -1.28 9.60
CA TYR A 51 -20.97 -1.77 10.76
C TYR A 51 -19.98 -0.72 11.28
N PRO A 52 -19.95 -0.46 12.61
CA PRO A 52 -18.93 0.42 13.18
C PRO A 52 -17.53 -0.19 13.00
N TRP A 53 -16.53 0.67 12.78
CA TRP A 53 -15.14 0.27 12.50
C TRP A 53 -14.61 -0.78 13.48
N GLU A 54 -14.94 -0.67 14.77
CA GLU A 54 -14.47 -1.59 15.81
C GLU A 54 -14.91 -3.04 15.58
N LYS A 55 -16.12 -3.24 15.03
CA LYS A 55 -16.71 -4.56 14.77
C LYS A 55 -16.20 -5.21 13.48
N LEU A 56 -15.54 -4.46 12.59
CA LEU A 56 -14.94 -5.04 11.39
C LEU A 56 -13.75 -5.94 11.75
N SER A 57 -13.66 -7.10 11.09
CA SER A 57 -12.48 -7.97 11.17
C SER A 57 -11.24 -7.28 10.60
N PHE A 58 -10.06 -7.71 11.00
CA PHE A 58 -8.80 -7.15 10.52
C PHE A 58 -8.70 -7.17 8.99
N SER A 59 -9.11 -8.27 8.35
CA SER A 59 -9.10 -8.41 6.89
C SER A 59 -10.03 -7.40 6.20
N LEU A 60 -11.22 -7.16 6.75
CA LEU A 60 -12.15 -6.15 6.21
C LEU A 60 -11.61 -4.73 6.41
N LYS A 61 -10.99 -4.43 7.55
CA LYS A 61 -10.32 -3.14 7.80
C LYS A 61 -9.23 -2.88 6.76
N ALA A 62 -8.38 -3.88 6.52
CA ALA A 62 -7.35 -3.81 5.49
C ALA A 62 -7.98 -3.65 4.10
N GLY A 63 -9.05 -4.39 3.78
CA GLY A 63 -9.79 -4.24 2.52
C GLY A 63 -10.32 -2.81 2.30
N VAL A 64 -10.94 -2.22 3.31
CA VAL A 64 -11.43 -0.82 3.24
C VAL A 64 -10.28 0.16 3.02
N LEU A 65 -9.17 0.00 3.74
CA LEU A 65 -7.98 0.85 3.54
C LEU A 65 -7.35 0.65 2.16
N LEU A 66 -7.40 -0.56 1.63
CA LEU A 66 -6.93 -0.85 0.27
C LEU A 66 -7.85 -0.18 -0.75
N ASP A 67 -9.17 -0.30 -0.61
CA ASP A 67 -10.14 0.33 -1.51
C ASP A 67 -9.97 1.85 -1.54
N TYR A 68 -9.72 2.46 -0.37
CA TYR A 68 -9.33 3.86 -0.26
C TYR A 68 -8.05 4.18 -1.05
N PHE A 69 -6.99 3.39 -0.89
CA PHE A 69 -5.74 3.56 -1.63
C PHE A 69 -5.94 3.42 -3.15
N LEU A 70 -6.71 2.42 -3.58
CA LEU A 70 -6.99 2.16 -5.00
C LEU A 70 -7.77 3.32 -5.63
N ARG A 71 -8.79 3.85 -4.93
CA ARG A 71 -9.55 5.01 -5.40
C ARG A 71 -8.67 6.26 -5.55
N LEU A 72 -7.79 6.51 -4.59
CA LEU A 72 -6.95 7.70 -4.57
C LEU A 72 -5.84 7.67 -5.64
N ASN A 73 -5.24 6.51 -5.88
CA ASN A 73 -4.10 6.37 -6.80
C ASN A 73 -4.52 6.00 -8.22
N PHE A 74 -5.62 5.27 -8.39
CA PHE A 74 -6.07 4.74 -9.68
C PHE A 74 -7.55 5.05 -9.96
N PRO A 75 -7.99 6.32 -9.91
CA PRO A 75 -9.40 6.69 -10.00
C PRO A 75 -10.07 6.35 -11.34
N LYS A 76 -9.28 6.28 -12.42
CA LYS A 76 -9.78 6.00 -13.78
C LYS A 76 -9.69 4.51 -14.16
N ARG A 77 -9.09 3.67 -13.31
CA ARG A 77 -8.84 2.26 -13.64
C ARG A 77 -10.06 1.40 -13.31
N GLN A 78 -10.66 0.78 -14.32
CA GLN A 78 -11.88 -0.03 -14.16
C GLN A 78 -11.63 -1.56 -14.14
N SER A 79 -10.37 -2.00 -14.10
CA SER A 79 -10.03 -3.42 -14.01
C SER A 79 -10.55 -4.04 -12.71
N SER A 80 -11.34 -5.12 -12.79
CA SER A 80 -12.00 -5.88 -11.71
C SER A 80 -11.84 -5.34 -10.27
N LEU A 81 -10.70 -5.63 -9.60
CA LEU A 81 -10.44 -5.20 -8.21
C LEU A 81 -10.47 -3.67 -8.03
N PHE A 82 -9.81 -2.93 -8.92
CA PHE A 82 -9.80 -1.47 -8.95
C PHE A 82 -11.17 -0.90 -9.31
N GLY A 83 -11.89 -1.57 -10.22
CA GLY A 83 -13.24 -1.18 -10.64
C GLY A 83 -14.26 -1.27 -9.51
N ASN A 84 -14.17 -2.30 -8.67
CA ASN A 84 -15.05 -2.44 -7.52
C ASN A 84 -14.81 -1.35 -6.47
N ALA A 85 -13.55 -1.08 -6.10
CA ALA A 85 -13.19 0.01 -5.20
C ALA A 85 -13.66 1.38 -5.74
N ASN A 86 -13.44 1.63 -7.04
CA ASN A 86 -13.87 2.86 -7.70
C ASN A 86 -15.39 3.02 -7.78
N ARG A 87 -16.14 1.92 -7.86
CA ARG A 87 -17.60 1.93 -7.83
C ARG A 87 -18.13 2.17 -6.42
N LEU A 88 -17.54 1.54 -5.41
CA LEU A 88 -17.93 1.70 -4.00
C LEU A 88 -17.63 3.11 -3.48
N LEU A 89 -16.55 3.73 -3.96
CA LEU A 89 -16.11 5.06 -3.54
C LEU A 89 -16.34 6.11 -4.63
N LYS A 90 -17.34 5.91 -5.49
CA LYS A 90 -17.64 6.82 -6.61
C LYS A 90 -17.94 8.25 -6.13
N HIS A 91 -18.52 8.40 -4.94
CA HIS A 91 -18.82 9.69 -4.30
C HIS A 91 -17.57 10.46 -3.86
N VAL A 92 -16.43 9.78 -3.69
CA VAL A 92 -15.18 10.42 -3.27
C VAL A 92 -14.43 10.92 -4.51
N GLN A 93 -14.23 12.24 -4.60
CA GLN A 93 -13.32 12.83 -5.57
C GLN A 93 -11.90 12.81 -4.99
N PRO A 94 -10.92 12.15 -5.65
CA PRO A 94 -9.56 12.07 -5.14
C PRO A 94 -8.92 13.43 -4.92
N ASP A 95 -9.22 14.42 -5.77
CA ASP A 95 -8.61 15.75 -5.72
C ASP A 95 -9.01 16.53 -4.47
N ASP A 96 -10.23 16.33 -3.98
CA ASP A 96 -10.77 16.98 -2.76
C ASP A 96 -10.23 16.38 -1.45
N VAL A 97 -9.59 15.21 -1.51
CA VAL A 97 -9.09 14.54 -0.30
C VAL A 97 -7.82 15.23 0.20
N PRO A 98 -7.76 15.68 1.46
CA PRO A 98 -6.61 16.38 2.01
C PRO A 98 -5.36 15.49 2.01
N MET A 99 -4.22 16.08 1.69
CA MET A 99 -2.93 15.36 1.60
C MET A 99 -2.57 14.63 2.90
N GLY A 100 -2.97 15.19 4.05
CA GLY A 100 -2.78 14.56 5.36
C GLY A 100 -3.45 13.19 5.50
N VAL A 101 -4.53 12.91 4.75
CA VAL A 101 -5.19 11.59 4.70
C VAL A 101 -4.55 10.70 3.63
N LYS A 102 -4.16 11.27 2.48
CA LYS A 102 -3.54 10.53 1.37
C LYS A 102 -2.19 9.94 1.74
N TRP A 103 -1.30 10.73 2.34
CA TRP A 103 0.08 10.34 2.61
C TRP A 103 0.22 9.04 3.41
N PRO A 104 -0.46 8.83 4.55
CA PRO A 104 -0.31 7.59 5.30
C PRO A 104 -0.92 6.37 4.60
N LEU A 105 -1.97 6.55 3.80
CA LEU A 105 -2.52 5.48 2.96
C LEU A 105 -1.55 5.09 1.84
N MET A 106 -0.95 6.09 1.19
CA MET A 106 0.08 5.89 0.17
C MET A 106 1.34 5.25 0.75
N GLY A 107 1.79 5.68 1.93
CA GLY A 107 2.95 5.10 2.60
C GLY A 107 2.73 3.66 3.05
N LEU A 108 1.56 3.37 3.64
CA LEU A 108 1.20 2.01 4.07
C LEU A 108 1.18 1.03 2.89
N TRP A 109 0.31 1.29 1.90
CA TRP A 109 0.10 0.37 0.77
C TRP A 109 1.21 0.47 -0.27
N GLY A 110 1.66 1.67 -0.60
CA GLY A 110 2.75 1.89 -1.54
C GLY A 110 4.05 1.26 -1.06
N GLY A 111 4.39 1.40 0.23
CA GLY A 111 5.54 0.71 0.82
C GLY A 111 5.39 -0.82 0.81
N CYS A 112 4.17 -1.36 1.01
CA CYS A 112 3.94 -2.81 0.97
C CYS A 112 4.11 -3.35 -0.45
N PHE A 113 3.51 -2.69 -1.46
CA PHE A 113 3.65 -3.11 -2.86
C PHE A 113 5.09 -2.98 -3.34
N LEU A 114 5.76 -1.86 -3.04
CA LEU A 114 7.16 -1.65 -3.42
C LEU A 114 8.08 -2.62 -2.68
N GLY A 115 7.81 -2.90 -1.41
CA GLY A 115 8.52 -3.89 -0.60
C GLY A 115 8.41 -5.29 -1.18
N MET A 116 7.23 -5.71 -1.64
CA MET A 116 7.06 -7.00 -2.34
C MET A 116 7.88 -7.07 -3.63
N ILE A 117 7.89 -6.00 -4.44
CA ILE A 117 8.73 -5.93 -5.65
C ILE A 117 10.21 -6.02 -5.29
N SER A 118 10.64 -5.31 -4.26
CA SER A 118 12.02 -5.33 -3.77
C SER A 118 12.42 -6.72 -3.25
N MET A 119 11.52 -7.40 -2.54
CA MET A 119 11.74 -8.76 -2.05
C MET A 119 11.91 -9.74 -3.22
N LEU A 120 11.06 -9.66 -4.25
CA LEU A 120 11.23 -10.46 -5.47
C LEU A 120 12.58 -10.18 -6.15
N ALA A 121 12.98 -8.91 -6.24
CA ALA A 121 14.28 -8.54 -6.80
C ALA A 121 15.45 -9.14 -5.99
N VAL A 122 15.37 -9.12 -4.65
CA VAL A 122 16.36 -9.77 -3.78
C VAL A 122 16.44 -11.27 -4.07
N TRP A 123 15.32 -11.98 -4.12
CA TRP A 123 15.30 -13.42 -4.42
C TRP A 123 15.88 -13.75 -5.79
N ILE A 124 15.55 -12.96 -6.83
CA ILE A 124 16.10 -13.14 -8.18
C ILE A 124 17.62 -12.92 -8.17
N LEU A 125 18.11 -11.88 -7.49
CA LEU A 125 19.54 -11.59 -7.39
C LEU A 125 20.29 -12.68 -6.60
N ILE A 126 19.68 -13.23 -5.54
CA ILE A 126 20.24 -14.37 -4.80
C ILE A 126 20.31 -15.60 -5.70
N ALA A 127 19.23 -15.93 -6.43
CA ALA A 127 19.19 -17.08 -7.32
C ALA A 127 20.23 -16.97 -8.47
N LEU A 128 20.43 -15.78 -9.01
CA LEU A 128 21.47 -15.47 -9.99
C LEU A 128 22.88 -15.56 -9.41
N HIS A 129 23.06 -15.20 -8.13
CA HIS A 129 24.33 -15.34 -7.44
C HIS A 129 24.68 -16.80 -7.14
N SER A 130 23.69 -17.61 -6.74
CA SER A 130 23.86 -19.00 -6.30
C SER A 130 23.91 -20.04 -7.43
N ASN A 131 23.53 -19.67 -8.66
CA ASN A 131 23.75 -20.48 -9.85
C ASN A 131 25.06 -20.04 -10.53
N PRO A 132 26.21 -20.65 -10.21
CA PRO A 132 27.40 -20.49 -11.02
C PRO A 132 27.14 -21.20 -12.35
N THR A 133 26.77 -20.45 -13.38
CA THR A 133 26.99 -20.89 -14.77
C THR A 133 28.49 -20.92 -15.06
#